data_AF-A0A643FPZ6-F1
#
_entry.id   AF-A0A643FPZ6-F1
#
_cell.length_a   1.000
_cell.length_b   1.000
_cell.length_c   1.000
_cell.angle_alpha   90.00
_cell.angle_beta   90.00
_cell.angle_gamma   90.00
#
_symmetry.space_group_name_H-M   'P 1'
#
loop_
_entity.id
_entity.type
_entity.pdbx_description
1 polymer ?
#
loop_
_entity_poly.entity_id
_entity_poly.type
_entity_poly.pdbx_seq_one_letter_code
_entity_poly.pdbx_strand_id
1 'polypeptide(L)' 'MSPCERCKRQAGRPGHLPPHEDLVAARANARVRDGAAYAYRCRQCGCTLVLRSPSREVPDYWALEGRAPSA' A
#
# COMPACT_ATOMS: atom_id res chain seq x y z
N MET A 1 -13.51 6.38 5.45
CA MET A 1 -12.54 7.33 4.87
C MET A 1 -12.37 6.98 3.40
N SER A 2 -12.40 7.97 2.50
CA SER A 2 -12.29 7.72 1.05
C SER A 2 -10.88 8.05 0.55
N PRO A 3 -10.27 7.20 -0.30
CA PRO A 3 -8.93 7.46 -0.83
C PRO A 3 -8.93 8.68 -1.75
N CYS A 4 -7.89 9.51 -1.65
CA CYS A 4 -7.69 10.60 -2.61
C CYS A 4 -7.22 10.10 -3.97
N GLU A 5 -7.26 10.97 -4.97
CA GLU A 5 -6.86 10.63 -6.34
C GLU A 5 -5.41 10.14 -6.44
N ARG A 6 -4.48 10.68 -5.63
CA ARG A 6 -3.09 10.19 -5.57
C ARG A 6 -3.04 8.75 -5.06
N CYS A 7 -3.75 8.46 -3.97
CA CYS A 7 -3.84 7.11 -3.40
C CYS A 7 -4.52 6.11 -4.35
N LYS A 8 -5.58 6.53 -5.07
CA LYS A 8 -6.26 5.69 -6.07
C LYS A 8 -5.35 5.37 -7.26
N ARG A 9 -4.64 6.37 -7.79
CA ARG A 9 -3.68 6.18 -8.90
C ARG A 9 -2.51 5.28 -8.53
N GLN A 10 -2.17 5.25 -7.25
CA GLN A 10 -1.09 4.44 -6.75
C GLN A 10 -1.49 2.98 -6.56
N ALA A 11 -2.71 2.72 -6.09
CA ALA A 11 -3.20 1.35 -5.93
C ALA A 11 -3.12 0.58 -7.26
N GLY A 12 -2.54 -0.62 -7.22
CA GLY A 12 -2.31 -1.48 -8.38
C GLY A 12 -1.03 -1.21 -9.15
N ARG A 13 -0.26 -0.16 -8.82
CA ARG A 13 1.03 0.09 -9.47
C ARG A 13 2.12 -0.84 -8.90
N PRO A 14 3.05 -1.32 -9.75
CA PRO A 14 4.24 -2.00 -9.28
C PRO A 14 5.26 -1.01 -8.67
N GLY A 15 6.09 -1.48 -7.74
CA GLY A 15 7.31 -0.81 -7.32
C GLY A 15 7.45 -0.58 -5.81
N HIS A 16 8.70 -0.47 -5.35
CA HIS A 16 9.06 -0.41 -3.91
C HIS A 16 9.14 0.99 -3.29
N LEU A 17 9.19 2.05 -4.10
CA LEU A 17 9.45 3.40 -3.61
C LEU A 17 8.16 4.11 -3.17
N PRO A 18 8.19 4.85 -2.03
CA PRO A 18 7.04 5.65 -1.63
C PRO A 18 6.74 6.68 -2.72
N PRO A 19 5.55 6.62 -3.32
CA PRO A 19 5.29 7.20 -4.64
C PRO A 19 4.80 8.65 -4.59
N HIS A 20 4.41 9.16 -3.42
CA HIS A 20 4.16 10.59 -3.24
C HIS A 20 4.42 11.08 -1.82
N GLU A 21 4.78 12.36 -1.71
CA GLU A 21 5.27 13.06 -0.51
C GLU A 21 4.36 13.02 0.75
N ASP A 22 3.08 12.70 0.58
CA ASP A 22 2.12 12.64 1.69
C ASP A 22 2.02 11.25 2.32
N LEU A 23 2.62 10.24 1.70
CA LEU A 23 2.68 8.88 2.26
C LEU A 23 3.80 8.80 3.27
N VAL A 24 3.43 8.73 4.54
CA VAL A 24 4.34 8.54 5.67
C VAL A 24 4.27 7.10 6.15
N ALA A 25 5.44 6.52 6.43
CA ALA A 25 5.53 5.15 6.93
C ALA A 25 4.73 5.01 8.24
N ALA A 26 3.71 4.15 8.21
CA ALA A 26 2.79 3.91 9.30
C ALA A 26 3.12 2.57 9.93
N ARG A 27 4.24 2.52 10.68
CA ARG A 27 4.79 1.35 11.39
C ARG A 27 5.01 0.11 10.51
N ALA A 28 6.28 -0.26 10.35
CA ALA A 28 6.80 -1.28 9.44
C ALA A 28 6.37 -2.75 9.69
N ASN A 29 5.40 -3.06 10.57
CA ASN A 29 5.16 -4.44 11.01
C ASN A 29 3.69 -4.85 10.97
N ALA A 30 2.98 -4.54 9.89
CA ALA A 30 1.73 -5.23 9.59
C ALA A 30 2.08 -6.66 9.16
N ARG A 31 2.09 -7.62 10.10
CA ARG A 31 2.20 -9.06 9.80
C ARG A 31 0.97 -9.49 9.00
N VAL A 32 1.00 -9.27 7.69
CA VAL A 32 0.04 -9.89 6.78
C VAL A 32 0.60 -11.26 6.43
N ARG A 33 -0.25 -12.28 6.56
CA ARG A 33 0.00 -13.73 6.43
C ARG A 33 0.62 -14.18 5.08
N ASP A 34 0.93 -13.23 4.20
CA ASP A 34 1.22 -13.38 2.77
C ASP A 34 2.34 -12.41 2.29
N GLY A 35 3.26 -12.01 3.18
CA GLY A 35 4.45 -11.26 2.77
C GLY A 35 4.22 -9.76 2.50
N ALA A 36 3.44 -9.05 3.33
CA ALA A 36 3.48 -7.58 3.29
C ALA A 36 4.70 -7.06 4.06
N ALA A 37 5.43 -6.11 3.47
CA ALA A 37 6.65 -5.57 4.06
C ALA A 37 6.48 -4.17 4.67
N TYR A 38 5.60 -3.30 4.15
CA TYR A 38 5.50 -1.91 4.65
C TYR A 38 4.10 -1.29 4.49
N ALA A 39 3.61 -0.65 5.56
CA ALA A 39 2.38 0.14 5.56
C ALA A 39 2.69 1.64 5.60
N TYR A 40 1.90 2.43 4.87
CA TYR A 40 2.03 3.87 4.73
C TYR A 40 0.67 4.52 4.94
N ARG A 41 0.62 5.60 5.71
CA ARG A 41 -0.58 6.39 5.90
C ARG A 41 -0.45 7.68 5.10
N CYS A 42 -1.48 8.00 4.34
CA CYS A 42 -1.56 9.27 3.62
C CYS A 42 -1.95 10.38 4.60
N ARG A 43 -1.14 11.44 4.72
CA ARG A 43 -1.47 12.61 5.57
C ARG A 43 -2.67 13.39 5.06
N GLN A 44 -2.93 13.33 3.75
CA GLN A 44 -3.98 14.12 3.11
C GLN A 44 -5.38 13.51 3.28
N CYS A 45 -5.54 12.21 3.02
CA CYS A 45 -6.84 11.54 3.11
C CYS A 45 -6.96 10.57 4.29
N GLY A 46 -5.87 10.33 5.02
CA GLY A 46 -5.83 9.43 6.17
C GLY A 46 -5.88 7.93 5.85
N CYS A 47 -6.01 7.55 4.57
CA CYS A 47 -6.03 6.15 4.15
C CYS A 47 -4.66 5.47 4.30
N THR A 48 -4.69 4.15 4.50
CA THR A 48 -3.49 3.32 4.56
C THR A 48 -3.27 2.63 3.22
N LEU A 49 -2.07 2.78 2.67
CA LEU A 49 -1.55 1.97 1.57
C LEU A 49 -0.55 0.95 2.10
N VAL A 50 -0.56 -0.23 1.53
CA VAL A 50 0.38 -1.31 1.84
C VAL A 50 1.15 -1.70 0.60
N LEU A 51 2.46 -1.88 0.76
CA LEU A 51 3.31 -2.49 -0.25
C LEU A 51 3.29 -4.01 -0.02
N ARG A 52 2.71 -4.74 -0.98
CA ARG A 52 2.59 -6.19 -0.94
C ARG A 52 3.67 -6.84 -1.77
N SER A 53 4.30 -7.86 -1.21
CA SER A 53 5.38 -8.65 -1.81
C SER A 53 4.93 -10.12 -1.84
N PRO A 54 3.98 -10.49 -2.72
CA PRO A 54 3.30 -11.80 -2.66
C PRO A 54 4.23 -12.99 -2.90
N SER A 55 5.27 -12.83 -3.73
CA SER A 55 6.29 -13.84 -3.98
C SER A 55 7.54 -13.21 -4.61
N ARG A 56 8.64 -13.97 -4.72
CA ARG A 56 9.87 -13.49 -5.39
C ARG A 56 9.73 -13.37 -6.91
N GLU A 57 8.72 -14.00 -7.48
CA GLU A 57 8.46 -14.06 -8.93
C GLU A 57 7.48 -12.96 -9.38
N VAL A 58 6.70 -12.41 -8.44
CA VAL A 58 5.71 -11.37 -8.72
C VAL A 58 6.22 -10.04 -8.16
N PRO A 59 6.30 -8.98 -8.99
CA PRO A 59 6.77 -7.69 -8.52
C PRO A 59 5.85 -7.11 -7.43
N ASP A 60 6.46 -6.42 -6.48
CA ASP A 60 5.75 -5.72 -5.43
C ASP A 60 4.74 -4.73 -5.98
N TYR A 61 3.59 -4.65 -5.33
CA TYR A 61 2.53 -3.74 -5.75
C TYR A 61 1.87 -3.03 -4.58
N TRP A 62 1.35 -1.85 -4.87
CA TRP A 62 0.64 -1.02 -3.89
C TRP A 62 -0.82 -1.43 -3.79
N ALA A 63 -1.34 -1.59 -2.59
CA ALA A 63 -2.76 -1.86 -2.34
C ALA A 63 -3.32 -0.94 -1.25
N LEU A 64 -4.61 -0.62 -1.33
CA LEU A 64 -5.31 0.05 -0.24
C LEU A 64 -5.62 -0.96 0.87
N GLU A 65 -5.32 -0.62 2.11
CA GLU A 65 -5.72 -1.40 3.28
C GLU A 65 -7.26 -1.38 3.38
N GLY A 66 -7.87 -2.53 3.67
CA GLY A 66 -9.33 -2.70 3.68
C GLY A 66 -9.98 -3.06 2.33
N ARG A 67 -9.29 -2.92 1.19
CA ARG A 67 -9.73 -3.51 -0.08
C ARG A 67 -9.06 -4.86 -0.24
N ALA A 68 -9.67 -5.90 0.35
CA ALA A 68 -9.32 -7.26 0.02
C ALA A 68 -9.48 -7.43 -1.51
N PRO A 69 -8.55 -8.12 -2.20
CA PRO A 69 -8.83 -8.54 -3.56
C PRO A 69 -10.08 -9.42 -3.49
N SER A 70 -11.14 -9.00 -4.16
CA SER A 70 -12.27 -9.89 -4.45
C SER A 70 -11.68 -11.03 -5.26
N ALA A 71 -11.67 -12.22 -4.66
CA ALA A 71 -11.31 -13.48 -5.30
C ALA A 71 -12.18 -13.75 -6.53
#